data_AF-A0A1M6WM99-F1
#
_entry.id   AF-A0A1M6WM99-F1
#
_cell.length_a   1.000
_cell.length_b   1.000
_cell.length_c   1.000
_cell.angle_alpha   90.00
_cell.angle_beta   90.00
_cell.angle_gamma   90.00
#
_symmetry.space_group_name_H-M   'P 1'
#
loop_
_entity.id
_entity.type
_entity.pdbx_description
1 polymer ?
#
loop_
_entity_poly.entity_id
_entity_poly.type
_entity_poly.pdbx_seq_one_letter_code
_entity_poly.pdbx_strand_id
1 'polypeptide(L)' 'MKIVLQHFSGYIASLSMRKLCDERGNVYFGVDEDIRQRLQARLMRAILTFRVE' A
#
# COMPACT_ATOMS: atom_id res chain seq x y z
N MET A 1 4.48 -6.58 -13.79
CA MET A 1 4.21 -5.83 -12.54
C MET A 1 3.11 -6.45 -11.66
N LYS A 2 2.07 -7.08 -12.22
CA LYS A 2 0.96 -7.72 -11.48
C LYS A 2 1.41 -8.77 -10.43
N ILE A 3 2.32 -9.67 -10.79
CA ILE A 3 2.82 -10.73 -9.88
C ILE A 3 3.50 -10.14 -8.65
N VAL A 4 4.35 -9.13 -8.84
CA VAL A 4 5.08 -8.49 -7.73
C VAL A 4 4.13 -7.75 -6.81
N LEU A 5 3.17 -6.99 -7.36
CA LEU A 5 2.16 -6.30 -6.56
C LEU A 5 1.26 -7.29 -5.79
N GLN A 6 0.91 -8.42 -6.39
CA GLN A 6 0.13 -9.46 -5.71
C GLN A 6 0.93 -10.10 -4.58
N HIS A 7 2.22 -10.39 -4.78
CA HIS A 7 3.10 -10.94 -3.76
C HIS A 7 3.21 -10.03 -2.53
N PHE A 8 3.39 -8.72 -2.75
CA PHE A 8 3.51 -7.74 -1.67
C PHE A 8 2.16 -7.19 -1.17
N SER A 9 1.03 -7.66 -1.70
CA SER A 9 -0.28 -7.07 -1.42
C SER A 9 -0.65 -7.09 0.07
N GLY A 10 -0.41 -8.22 0.74
CA GLY A 10 -0.64 -8.35 2.19
C GLY A 10 0.28 -7.43 3.02
N TYR A 11 1.56 -7.33 2.65
CA TYR A 11 2.49 -6.46 3.36
C TYR A 11 2.16 -4.98 3.19
N ILE A 12 1.78 -4.58 1.97
CA ILE A 12 1.31 -3.23 1.68
C ILE A 12 0.03 -2.92 2.47
N ALA A 13 -0.92 -3.86 2.53
CA ALA A 13 -2.15 -3.69 3.32
C ALA A 13 -1.83 -3.46 4.82
N SER A 14 -0.93 -4.25 5.39
CA SER A 14 -0.49 -4.07 6.78
C SER A 14 0.17 -2.72 7.02
N LEU A 15 1.03 -2.25 6.11
CA LEU A 15 1.70 -0.94 6.23
C LEU A 15 0.77 0.25 5.99
N SER A 16 -0.35 0.04 5.31
CA SER A 16 -1.36 1.07 5.04
C SER A 16 -2.50 1.06 6.05
N MET A 17 -2.52 0.15 7.02
CA MET A 17 -3.52 0.19 8.08
C MET A 17 -3.37 1.44 8.97
N ARG A 18 -4.47 2.16 9.13
CA ARG A 18 -4.56 3.34 10.00
C ARG A 18 -5.89 3.40 10.72
N LYS A 19 -5.90 4.23 11.75
CA LYS A 19 -7.10 4.63 12.47
C LYS A 19 -7.83 5.69 11.63
N LEU A 20 -8.98 5.35 11.09
CA LEU A 20 -9.80 6.17 10.19
C LEU A 20 -11.13 6.53 10.86
N CYS A 21 -11.71 7.65 10.46
CA CYS A 21 -13.03 8.07 10.92
C CYS A 21 -14.04 7.90 9.78
N ASP A 22 -15.19 7.31 10.08
CA ASP A 22 -16.31 7.29 9.15
C ASP A 22 -17.02 8.66 9.12
N GLU A 23 -17.99 8.81 8.22
CA GLU A 23 -18.80 10.03 8.08
C GLU A 23 -19.65 10.33 9.33
N ARG A 24 -19.84 9.33 10.20
CA ARG A 24 -20.59 9.43 11.45
C ARG A 24 -19.68 9.77 12.65
N GLY A 25 -18.37 9.91 12.42
CA GLY A 25 -17.36 10.19 13.44
C GLY A 25 -16.90 8.96 14.24
N ASN A 26 -17.33 7.74 13.88
CA ASN A 26 -16.83 6.52 14.51
C ASN A 26 -15.43 6.22 14.00
N VAL A 27 -14.59 5.77 14.92
CA VAL A 27 -13.20 5.49 14.62
C VAL A 27 -12.97 3.99 14.49
N TYR A 28 -12.38 3.57 13.39
CA TYR A 28 -12.09 2.17 13.09
C TYR A 28 -10.70 2.00 12.50
N PHE A 29 -10.21 0.76 12.46
CA PHE A 29 -8.98 0.44 11.74
C PHE A 29 -9.32 0.03 10.32
N GLY A 30 -8.75 0.73 9.35
CA GLY A 30 -8.95 0.46 7.93
C GLY A 30 -7.68 0.69 7.14
N VAL A 31 -7.66 0.16 5.92
CA VAL A 31 -6.58 0.44 4.98
C VAL A 31 -6.77 1.85 4.43
N ASP A 32 -5.76 2.69 4.63
CA ASP A 32 -5.67 4.00 3.99
C ASP A 32 -5.28 3.79 2.52
N GLU A 33 -6.25 4.02 1.64
CA GLU A 33 -6.13 3.79 0.21
C GLU A 33 -5.08 4.68 -0.46
N ASP A 34 -4.92 5.92 0.00
CA ASP A 34 -3.91 6.83 -0.53
C ASP A 34 -2.50 6.36 -0.16
N ILE A 35 -2.32 5.83 1.05
CA ILE A 35 -1.04 5.25 1.47
C ILE A 35 -0.78 3.97 0.71
N ARG A 36 -1.78 3.10 0.57
CA ARG A 36 -1.67 1.87 -0.22
C ARG A 36 -1.20 2.17 -1.64
N GLN A 37 -1.83 3.13 -2.32
CA GLN A 37 -1.46 3.54 -3.67
C GLN A 37 -0.04 4.13 -3.73
N ARG A 38 0.35 4.96 -2.75
CA ARG A 38 1.71 5.50 -2.66
C ARG A 38 2.77 4.42 -2.47
N LEU A 39 2.51 3.42 -1.63
CA LEU A 39 3.40 2.29 -1.41
C LEU A 39 3.56 1.45 -2.68
N GLN A 40 2.44 1.16 -3.38
CA GLN A 40 2.47 0.44 -4.66
C GLN A 40 3.29 1.21 -5.71
N ALA A 41 3.07 2.52 -5.85
CA ALA A 41 3.81 3.36 -6.80
C ALA A 41 5.31 3.41 -6.49
N ARG A 42 5.69 3.52 -5.20
CA ARG A 42 7.09 3.49 -4.76
C ARG A 42 7.76 2.15 -5.09
N LEU A 43 7.06 1.03 -4.82
CA LEU A 43 7.55 -0.30 -5.15
C LEU A 43 7.75 -0.46 -6.66
N MET A 44 6.76 -0.06 -7.47
CA MET A 44 6.87 -0.09 -8.93
C MET A 44 8.06 0.72 -9.42
N ARG A 45 8.25 1.94 -8.90
CA ARG A 45 9.39 2.79 -9.27
C ARG A 45 10.73 2.13 -8.89
N ALA A 46 10.83 1.57 -7.69
CA ALA A 46 12.05 0.90 -7.24
C ALA A 46 12.42 -0.27 -8.15
N ILE A 47 11.43 -1.07 -8.57
CA ILE A 47 11.62 -2.20 -9.51
C ILE A 47 12.09 -1.69 -10.88
N LEU A 48 11.48 -0.63 -11.41
CA LEU A 48 11.88 -0.06 -12.71
C LEU A 48 13.31 0.49 -12.70
N THR A 49 13.77 0.98 -11.55
CA THR A 49 15.14 1.48 -11.38
C THR A 49 16.13 0.41 -10.91
N PHE A 50 15.68 -0.81 -10.63
CA PHE A 50 16.51 -1.89 -10.14
C PHE A 50 17.45 -2.36 -11.25
N ARG A 51 18.75 -2.40 -10.97
CA ARG A 51 19.77 -2.94 -11.87
C ARG A 51 20.28 -4.25 -11.28
N VAL A 52 20.29 -5.30 -12.09
CA VAL A 52 20.97 -6.54 -11.77
C VAL A 52 22.42 -6.34 -12.20
N GLU A 53 23.34 -6.35 -11.24
CA GLU A 53 24.78 -6.40 -11.51
C GLU A 53 25.19 -7.77 -12.08
#